data_AF-A0A0W0XXD2-F1
#
_entry.id   AF-A0A0W0XXD2-F1
#
_cell.length_a   1.000
_cell.length_b   1.000
_cell.length_c   1.000
_cell.angle_alpha   90.00
_cell.angle_beta   90.00
_cell.angle_gamma   90.00
#
_symmetry.space_group_name_H-M   'P 1'
#
loop_
_entity.id
_entity.type
_entity.pdbx_description
1 polymer ?
#
loop_
_entity_poly.entity_id
_entity_poly.type
_entity_poly.pdbx_seq_one_letter_code
_entity_poly.pdbx_strand_id
1 'polypeptide(L)'
;MVRKFRHIAFLGDSLSDRGTMDRRKLFGFIPMDYLSGLKGKSPRGRFTNGFLWGDFVAATTVEQLEILRARRNGKLPDSGRGNADLADALLTNDHGFKRRNENAFSLNDDLHVLYEGHRLARFYCEGGLTAHDYSEEFTLDLGKEGARQIVSNLGAKRQSLLDDDKKYKITQAEKVDTLIVEWSGANDLITVNEKPTMKEADRAVDARIENIEKLIAQGYRQFVLFNLPDLSLTPRYARKGGDEQKNARLLSLYFNEQLAKRCQHLKEKYVKLNPPIFLDVFDVCTLLQEAYDDPKKYGFDKDKLTTPFTESEAFKKEQNDPVDTQKHISPAKGYMFWDDVHPTAYMHAYLAETFEQQYEDKLRIEPPASQHEGKKREEQQQRRLDELRLDSAEKALPRNVLLLLKSLNEHAETLMNSSSLLRRSKGDKLHGLYCCILQAKGDLEIITDTLSALRKNRPKMETIETHKNPIYDFFARKHTTYSEDLIQALEKAVDDAIQAHDSRDEEKESQGHSLH
;
A
#
# COMPACT_ATOMS: atom_id res chain seq x y z
N MET A 1 19.51 -7.34 6.52
CA MET A 1 19.05 -6.41 7.58
C MET A 1 17.54 -6.55 7.69
N VAL A 2 17.03 -6.86 8.88
CA VAL A 2 15.58 -7.01 9.13
C VAL A 2 14.89 -5.67 8.91
N ARG A 3 13.83 -5.64 8.10
CA ARG A 3 13.01 -4.44 7.89
C ARG A 3 11.93 -4.38 8.95
N LYS A 4 11.58 -3.15 9.34
CA LYS A 4 10.57 -2.90 10.37
C LYS A 4 9.32 -2.35 9.71
N PHE A 5 8.16 -2.81 10.15
CA PHE A 5 6.88 -2.24 9.74
C PHE A 5 5.99 -2.04 10.96
N ARG A 6 4.98 -1.18 10.84
CA ARG A 6 4.00 -0.85 11.89
C ARG A 6 2.56 -1.01 11.40
N HIS A 7 2.37 -1.01 10.09
CA HIS A 7 1.08 -1.13 9.42
C HIS A 7 1.17 -2.11 8.28
N ILE A 8 0.04 -2.71 7.92
CA ILE A 8 -0.09 -3.59 6.76
C ILE A 8 -1.21 -3.05 5.87
N ALA A 9 -1.02 -3.07 4.56
CA ALA A 9 -2.09 -2.87 3.60
C ALA A 9 -2.12 -4.03 2.61
N PHE A 10 -3.25 -4.73 2.56
CA PHE A 10 -3.50 -5.82 1.63
C PHE A 10 -4.23 -5.29 0.40
N LEU A 11 -3.78 -5.66 -0.80
CA LEU A 11 -4.49 -5.46 -2.06
C LEU A 11 -4.65 -6.81 -2.74
N GLY A 12 -5.81 -7.11 -3.29
CA GLY A 12 -5.98 -8.39 -3.96
C GLY A 12 -7.40 -8.80 -4.28
N ASP A 13 -7.56 -10.07 -4.58
CA ASP A 13 -8.82 -10.66 -5.00
C ASP A 13 -9.54 -11.44 -3.88
N SER A 14 -10.38 -12.41 -4.28
CA SER A 14 -11.16 -13.28 -3.40
C SER A 14 -10.31 -14.05 -2.39
N LEU A 15 -9.04 -14.34 -2.69
CA LEU A 15 -8.14 -15.06 -1.78
C LEU A 15 -7.75 -14.23 -0.55
N SER A 16 -8.01 -12.91 -0.59
CA SER A 16 -7.77 -11.97 0.52
C SER A 16 -9.00 -11.13 0.86
N ASP A 17 -10.16 -11.37 0.24
CA ASP A 17 -11.39 -10.61 0.45
C ASP A 17 -12.15 -11.05 1.70
N ARG A 18 -12.14 -10.18 2.72
CA ARG A 18 -12.78 -10.41 4.03
C ARG A 18 -14.30 -10.22 4.07
N GLY A 19 -14.94 -10.05 2.91
CA GLY A 19 -16.38 -9.85 2.78
C GLY A 19 -16.79 -8.55 2.10
N THR A 20 -15.85 -7.87 1.45
CA THR A 20 -16.10 -6.66 0.66
C THR A 20 -17.06 -6.97 -0.49
N MET A 21 -16.83 -8.07 -1.23
CA MET A 21 -17.73 -8.48 -2.31
C MET A 21 -19.12 -8.84 -1.78
N ASP A 22 -19.22 -9.57 -0.67
CA ASP A 22 -20.51 -9.93 -0.03
C ASP A 22 -21.34 -8.69 0.34
N ARG A 23 -20.68 -7.65 0.87
CA ARG A 23 -21.32 -6.39 1.29
C ARG A 23 -21.61 -5.42 0.15
N ARG A 24 -20.98 -5.60 -1.02
CA ARG A 24 -21.14 -4.70 -2.17
C ARG A 24 -22.54 -4.84 -2.77
N LYS A 25 -23.09 -3.72 -3.22
CA LYS A 25 -24.32 -3.68 -4.03
C LYS A 25 -24.04 -3.07 -5.39
N LEU A 26 -24.23 -3.83 -6.47
CA LEU A 26 -24.15 -3.30 -7.83
C LEU A 26 -25.31 -2.32 -8.06
N PHE A 27 -24.99 -1.15 -8.62
CA PHE A 27 -25.89 0.01 -8.74
C PHE A 27 -26.53 0.47 -7.41
N GLY A 28 -25.95 0.07 -6.26
CA GLY A 28 -26.46 0.41 -4.93
C GLY A 28 -27.62 -0.47 -4.43
N PHE A 29 -28.15 -1.40 -5.24
CA PHE A 29 -29.30 -2.22 -4.85
C PHE A 29 -29.21 -3.70 -5.19
N ILE A 30 -28.39 -4.14 -6.15
CA ILE A 30 -28.25 -5.57 -6.50
C ILE A 30 -27.21 -6.21 -5.58
N PRO A 31 -27.58 -7.15 -4.69
CA PRO A 31 -26.64 -7.80 -3.79
C PRO A 31 -25.61 -8.63 -4.55
N MET A 32 -24.33 -8.38 -4.30
CA MET A 32 -23.25 -9.08 -5.01
C MET A 32 -22.99 -10.49 -4.49
N ASP A 33 -23.40 -10.83 -3.27
CA ASP A 33 -23.36 -12.20 -2.72
C ASP A 33 -24.07 -13.23 -3.62
N TYR A 34 -25.16 -12.83 -4.26
CA TYR A 34 -25.91 -13.64 -5.21
C TYR A 34 -25.14 -13.86 -6.52
N LEU A 35 -24.55 -12.79 -7.08
CA LEU A 35 -23.85 -12.83 -8.37
C LEU A 35 -22.47 -13.49 -8.28
N SER A 36 -21.82 -13.41 -7.12
CA SER A 36 -20.50 -13.97 -6.84
C SER A 36 -20.52 -15.44 -6.40
N GLY A 37 -21.71 -16.01 -6.17
CA GLY A 37 -21.85 -17.38 -5.69
C GLY A 37 -21.57 -17.57 -4.19
N LEU A 38 -21.42 -16.48 -3.42
CA LEU A 38 -21.21 -16.51 -1.97
C LEU A 38 -22.49 -16.92 -1.22
N LYS A 39 -23.66 -16.54 -1.74
CA LYS A 39 -24.95 -16.78 -1.07
C LYS A 39 -25.16 -18.25 -0.74
N GLY A 40 -25.29 -18.55 0.55
CA GLY A 40 -25.50 -19.91 1.07
C GLY A 40 -24.26 -20.81 1.05
N LYS A 41 -23.12 -20.31 0.55
CA LYS A 41 -21.84 -21.05 0.43
C LYS A 41 -20.67 -20.30 1.07
N SER A 42 -20.93 -19.27 1.85
CA SER A 42 -19.89 -18.42 2.39
C SER A 42 -20.16 -18.10 3.86
N PRO A 43 -19.60 -18.90 4.78
CA PRO A 43 -19.50 -18.50 6.17
C PRO A 43 -18.76 -17.16 6.25
N ARG A 44 -19.42 -16.13 6.81
CA ARG A 44 -18.86 -14.77 7.02
C ARG A 44 -18.52 -13.97 5.75
N GLY A 45 -19.11 -14.30 4.60
CA GLY A 45 -18.98 -13.50 3.35
C GLY A 45 -17.64 -13.64 2.63
N ARG A 46 -16.79 -14.60 3.00
CA ARG A 46 -15.49 -14.89 2.38
C ARG A 46 -15.57 -16.01 1.34
N PHE A 47 -14.67 -16.04 0.36
CA PHE A 47 -14.58 -17.12 -0.64
C PHE A 47 -13.92 -18.40 -0.08
N THR A 48 -14.32 -18.80 1.13
CA THR A 48 -13.83 -19.99 1.83
C THR A 48 -14.81 -20.36 2.95
N ASN A 49 -14.52 -21.39 3.74
CA ASN A 49 -15.37 -21.90 4.83
C ASN A 49 -15.12 -21.29 6.22
N GLY A 50 -14.36 -20.19 6.29
CA GLY A 50 -13.90 -19.59 7.53
C GLY A 50 -13.05 -18.35 7.29
N PHE A 51 -11.98 -18.20 8.06
CA PHE A 51 -11.04 -17.08 7.93
C PHE A 51 -10.03 -17.31 6.80
N LEU A 52 -9.59 -16.20 6.20
CA LEU A 52 -8.58 -16.18 5.15
C LEU A 52 -7.18 -16.04 5.76
N TRP A 53 -6.15 -16.34 4.97
CA TRP A 53 -4.76 -16.24 5.41
C TRP A 53 -4.40 -14.84 5.96
N GLY A 54 -4.92 -13.76 5.34
CA GLY A 54 -4.70 -12.39 5.80
C GLY A 54 -5.38 -12.08 7.15
N ASP A 55 -6.46 -12.79 7.50
CA ASP A 55 -7.06 -12.71 8.83
C ASP A 55 -6.10 -13.29 9.89
N PHE A 56 -5.50 -14.44 9.60
CA PHE A 56 -4.52 -15.10 10.48
C PHE A 56 -3.26 -14.24 10.63
N VAL A 57 -2.66 -13.75 9.53
CA VAL A 57 -1.48 -12.87 9.59
C VAL A 57 -1.75 -11.63 10.43
N ALA A 58 -2.92 -11.00 10.28
CA ALA A 58 -3.29 -9.85 11.09
C ALA A 58 -3.48 -10.22 12.58
N ALA A 59 -4.09 -11.38 12.88
CA ALA A 59 -4.28 -11.88 14.23
C ALA A 59 -2.96 -12.18 14.92
N THR A 60 -2.05 -12.92 14.28
CA THR A 60 -0.72 -13.22 14.83
C THR A 60 0.12 -11.96 15.00
N THR A 61 0.00 -10.99 14.08
CA THR A 61 0.67 -9.68 14.24
C THR A 61 0.19 -8.98 15.51
N VAL A 62 -1.11 -9.01 15.81
CA VAL A 62 -1.66 -8.46 17.06
C VAL A 62 -1.15 -9.21 18.28
N GLU A 63 -1.10 -10.54 18.22
CA GLU A 63 -0.53 -11.36 19.29
C GLU A 63 0.93 -10.99 19.58
N GLN A 64 1.77 -10.85 18.54
CA GLN A 64 3.15 -10.42 18.67
C GLN A 64 3.25 -9.02 19.31
N LEU A 65 2.40 -8.09 18.92
CA LEU A 65 2.36 -6.75 19.53
C LEU A 65 1.99 -6.79 21.02
N GLU A 66 1.05 -7.65 21.41
CA GLU A 66 0.67 -7.85 22.81
C GLU A 66 1.80 -8.49 23.62
N ILE A 67 2.51 -9.47 23.07
CA ILE A 67 3.72 -10.04 23.69
C ILE A 67 4.78 -8.95 23.93
N LEU A 68 5.05 -8.13 22.91
CA LEU A 68 6.00 -7.01 23.00
C LEU A 68 5.57 -5.98 24.06
N ARG A 69 4.27 -5.70 24.14
CA ARG A 69 3.70 -4.78 25.12
C ARG A 69 3.79 -5.33 26.54
N ALA A 70 3.37 -6.57 26.77
CA ALA A 70 3.41 -7.23 28.08
C ALA A 70 4.86 -7.28 28.60
N ARG A 71 5.81 -7.65 27.75
CA ARG A 71 7.24 -7.61 28.05
C ARG A 71 7.72 -6.22 28.44
N ARG A 72 7.34 -5.19 27.68
CA ARG A 72 7.70 -3.79 27.96
C ARG A 72 7.13 -3.32 29.30
N ASN A 73 5.86 -3.61 29.57
CA ASN A 73 5.18 -3.22 30.80
C ASN A 73 5.78 -3.92 32.03
N GLY A 74 6.11 -5.21 31.90
CA GLY A 74 6.76 -5.99 32.96
C GLY A 74 8.26 -5.70 33.09
N LYS A 75 8.86 -4.90 32.20
CA LYS A 75 10.31 -4.66 32.11
C LYS A 75 11.11 -5.97 32.08
N LEU A 76 10.58 -6.98 31.39
CA LEU A 76 11.13 -8.32 31.41
C LEU A 76 12.32 -8.44 30.43
N PRO A 77 13.44 -9.07 30.83
CA PRO A 77 14.60 -9.26 29.97
C PRO A 77 14.33 -10.33 28.91
N ASP A 78 15.03 -10.23 27.77
CA ASP A 78 15.00 -11.27 26.74
C ASP A 78 15.89 -12.46 27.13
N SER A 79 15.31 -13.35 27.94
CA SER A 79 15.99 -14.50 28.54
C SER A 79 14.98 -15.60 28.86
N GLY A 80 15.44 -16.84 29.04
CA GLY A 80 14.56 -17.96 29.41
C GLY A 80 13.70 -17.69 30.65
N ARG A 81 14.28 -17.01 31.67
CA ARG A 81 13.53 -16.59 32.87
C ARG A 81 12.51 -15.50 32.57
N GLY A 82 12.89 -14.47 31.81
CA GLY A 82 11.96 -13.41 31.40
C GLY A 82 10.82 -13.92 30.50
N ASN A 83 11.05 -14.98 29.72
CA ASN A 83 10.02 -15.65 28.93
C ASN A 83 9.01 -16.40 29.83
N ALA A 84 9.49 -17.05 30.90
CA ALA A 84 8.60 -17.70 31.88
C ALA A 84 7.75 -16.66 32.62
N ASP A 85 8.36 -15.58 33.10
CA ASP A 85 7.66 -14.49 33.78
C ASP A 85 6.62 -13.81 32.84
N LEU A 86 6.94 -13.72 31.54
CA LEU A 86 6.02 -13.20 30.52
C LEU A 86 4.82 -14.12 30.29
N ALA A 87 5.05 -15.43 30.22
CA ALA A 87 3.98 -16.41 30.08
C ALA A 87 3.02 -16.34 31.28
N ASP A 88 3.56 -16.27 32.50
CA ASP A 88 2.75 -16.12 33.72
C ASP A 88 1.95 -14.81 33.69
N ALA A 89 2.55 -13.70 33.25
CA ALA A 89 1.87 -12.41 33.13
C ALA A 89 0.73 -12.42 32.09
N LEU A 90 0.90 -13.14 30.98
CA LEU A 90 -0.15 -13.29 29.96
C LEU A 90 -1.30 -14.17 30.46
N LEU A 91 -0.99 -15.30 31.11
CA LEU A 91 -1.98 -16.23 31.65
C LEU A 91 -2.79 -15.62 32.81
N THR A 92 -2.14 -14.87 33.70
CA THR A 92 -2.80 -14.22 34.84
C THR A 92 -3.65 -13.02 34.44
N ASN A 93 -3.36 -12.37 33.32
CA ASN A 93 -4.08 -11.19 32.83
C ASN A 93 -5.19 -11.52 31.81
N ASP A 94 -5.58 -12.79 31.65
CA ASP A 94 -6.56 -13.26 30.65
C ASP A 94 -7.90 -12.47 30.73
N HIS A 95 -8.32 -12.06 31.93
CA HIS A 95 -9.52 -11.23 32.12
C HIS A 95 -9.37 -9.76 31.71
N GLY A 96 -8.20 -9.15 31.95
CA GLY A 96 -7.89 -7.78 31.50
C GLY A 96 -7.56 -7.70 30.02
N PHE A 97 -7.12 -8.82 29.43
CA PHE A 97 -6.89 -9.03 28.01
C PHE A 97 -8.22 -9.10 27.24
N LYS A 98 -9.14 -10.01 27.60
CA LYS A 98 -10.46 -10.15 26.93
C LYS A 98 -11.25 -8.84 26.90
N ARG A 99 -11.30 -8.11 28.02
CA ARG A 99 -12.06 -6.86 28.15
C ARG A 99 -11.55 -5.70 27.28
N ARG A 100 -10.24 -5.65 26.99
CA ARG A 100 -9.63 -4.63 26.13
C ARG A 100 -9.71 -5.02 24.65
N ASN A 101 -9.66 -6.31 24.35
CA ASN A 101 -9.55 -6.81 22.99
C ASN A 101 -10.87 -6.79 22.20
N GLU A 102 -12.02 -7.02 22.85
CA GLU A 102 -13.33 -7.04 22.16
C GLU A 102 -13.67 -5.72 21.43
N ASN A 103 -13.16 -4.59 21.92
CA ASN A 103 -13.34 -3.28 21.28
C ASN A 103 -12.10 -2.81 20.49
N ALA A 104 -10.95 -3.48 20.62
CA ALA A 104 -9.67 -3.07 20.04
C ALA A 104 -9.22 -3.92 18.86
N PHE A 105 -9.69 -5.16 18.73
CA PHE A 105 -9.41 -6.09 17.64
C PHE A 105 -10.71 -6.81 17.23
N SER A 106 -11.06 -6.73 15.95
CA SER A 106 -12.17 -7.48 15.38
C SER A 106 -11.82 -7.97 13.98
N LEU A 107 -12.22 -9.21 13.68
CA LEU A 107 -12.14 -9.77 12.32
C LEU A 107 -13.46 -9.62 11.55
N ASN A 108 -14.46 -8.95 12.15
CA ASN A 108 -15.78 -8.77 11.57
C ASN A 108 -15.88 -7.55 10.63
N ASP A 109 -14.93 -6.61 10.73
CA ASP A 109 -14.76 -5.52 9.77
C ASP A 109 -13.97 -6.06 8.56
N ASP A 110 -14.52 -5.83 7.37
CA ASP A 110 -13.98 -6.29 6.09
C ASP A 110 -12.81 -5.43 5.59
N LEU A 111 -12.75 -4.15 6.01
CA LEU A 111 -11.79 -3.17 5.52
C LEU A 111 -10.59 -3.01 6.45
N HIS A 112 -10.74 -3.27 7.75
CA HIS A 112 -9.71 -2.96 8.73
C HIS A 112 -9.59 -3.97 9.85
N VAL A 113 -8.36 -4.13 10.35
CA VAL A 113 -8.06 -4.71 11.66
C VAL A 113 -7.47 -3.61 12.52
N LEU A 114 -8.09 -3.40 13.68
CA LEU A 114 -7.63 -2.44 14.66
C LEU A 114 -6.68 -3.11 15.67
N TYR A 115 -5.78 -2.30 16.21
CA TYR A 115 -4.96 -2.61 17.38
C TYR A 115 -4.90 -1.34 18.24
N GLU A 116 -5.41 -1.40 19.47
CA GLU A 116 -5.54 -0.23 20.37
C GLU A 116 -6.26 0.97 19.72
N GLY A 117 -7.25 0.72 18.85
CA GLY A 117 -7.95 1.77 18.11
C GLY A 117 -7.19 2.35 16.92
N HIS A 118 -5.96 1.90 16.66
CA HIS A 118 -5.18 2.24 15.46
C HIS A 118 -5.43 1.22 14.34
N ARG A 119 -5.48 1.68 13.09
CA ARG A 119 -5.63 0.80 11.91
C ARG A 119 -4.32 0.07 11.65
N LEU A 120 -4.20 -1.14 12.19
CA LEU A 120 -3.03 -2.00 12.02
C LEU A 120 -2.97 -2.56 10.60
N ALA A 121 -4.04 -3.22 10.17
CA ALA A 121 -4.16 -3.75 8.82
C ALA A 121 -5.33 -3.10 8.08
N ARG A 122 -5.12 -2.79 6.80
CA ARG A 122 -6.12 -2.22 5.88
C ARG A 122 -6.29 -3.16 4.69
N PHE A 123 -7.50 -3.47 4.31
CA PHE A 123 -7.81 -4.41 3.24
C PHE A 123 -8.49 -3.67 2.09
N TYR A 124 -7.84 -3.72 0.93
CA TYR A 124 -8.35 -3.24 -0.35
C TYR A 124 -8.46 -4.44 -1.30
N CYS A 125 -9.18 -5.46 -0.83
CA CYS A 125 -9.36 -6.73 -1.52
C CYS A 125 -10.83 -6.90 -1.92
N GLU A 126 -11.08 -7.49 -3.08
CA GLU A 126 -12.44 -7.76 -3.52
C GLU A 126 -12.51 -8.98 -4.43
N GLY A 127 -13.49 -9.86 -4.20
CA GLY A 127 -13.73 -11.02 -5.05
C GLY A 127 -13.79 -10.67 -6.54
N GLY A 128 -13.19 -11.52 -7.38
CA GLY A 128 -13.18 -11.29 -8.83
C GLY A 128 -12.24 -10.17 -9.31
N LEU A 129 -11.56 -9.45 -8.42
CA LEU A 129 -10.64 -8.37 -8.80
C LEU A 129 -9.59 -8.84 -9.80
N THR A 130 -9.43 -8.09 -10.89
CA THR A 130 -8.36 -8.26 -11.87
C THR A 130 -7.17 -7.37 -11.55
N ALA A 131 -5.96 -7.78 -11.94
CA ALA A 131 -4.79 -6.91 -11.90
C ALA A 131 -4.93 -5.80 -12.94
N HIS A 132 -5.19 -6.17 -14.19
CA HIS A 132 -5.36 -5.26 -15.32
C HIS A 132 -6.78 -4.67 -15.36
N ASP A 133 -6.90 -3.47 -15.92
CA ASP A 133 -8.19 -2.82 -16.14
C ASP A 133 -8.76 -3.20 -17.52
N TYR A 134 -9.81 -4.01 -17.52
CA TYR A 134 -10.49 -4.45 -18.74
C TYR A 134 -11.72 -3.60 -19.09
N SER A 135 -12.03 -2.54 -18.34
CA SER A 135 -13.27 -1.76 -18.54
C SER A 135 -13.36 -1.07 -19.90
N GLU A 136 -12.21 -0.77 -20.52
CA GLU A 136 -12.12 -0.18 -21.86
C GLU A 136 -11.93 -1.23 -22.98
N GLU A 137 -11.88 -2.52 -22.65
CA GLU A 137 -11.63 -3.61 -23.61
C GLU A 137 -12.87 -4.46 -23.89
N PHE A 138 -13.24 -4.58 -25.17
CA PHE A 138 -14.41 -5.35 -25.59
C PHE A 138 -14.11 -6.85 -25.81
N THR A 139 -15.06 -7.72 -25.43
CA THR A 139 -15.11 -9.13 -25.84
C THR A 139 -16.49 -9.54 -26.36
N LEU A 140 -16.53 -10.51 -27.29
CA LEU A 140 -17.78 -11.06 -27.83
C LEU A 140 -18.46 -12.04 -26.86
N ASP A 141 -17.75 -12.56 -25.85
CA ASP A 141 -18.35 -13.36 -24.78
C ASP A 141 -19.08 -12.43 -23.81
N LEU A 142 -20.42 -12.38 -23.93
CA LEU A 142 -21.28 -11.50 -23.14
C LEU A 142 -21.18 -11.77 -21.63
N GLY A 143 -20.90 -13.02 -21.21
CA GLY A 143 -20.73 -13.35 -19.80
C GLY A 143 -19.43 -12.75 -19.25
N LYS A 144 -18.36 -12.82 -20.04
CA LYS A 144 -17.06 -12.22 -19.70
C LYS A 144 -17.09 -10.70 -19.77
N GLU A 145 -17.77 -10.13 -20.77
CA GLU A 145 -17.99 -8.69 -20.87
C GLU A 145 -18.76 -8.16 -19.65
N GLY A 146 -19.84 -8.84 -19.26
CA GLY A 146 -20.57 -8.51 -18.03
C GLY A 146 -19.68 -8.57 -16.79
N ALA A 147 -18.82 -9.60 -16.68
CA ALA A 147 -17.87 -9.69 -15.57
C ALA A 147 -16.87 -8.51 -15.57
N ARG A 148 -16.29 -8.14 -16.71
CA ARG A 148 -15.34 -7.01 -16.85
C ARG A 148 -15.91 -5.68 -16.39
N GLN A 149 -17.22 -5.45 -16.57
CA GLN A 149 -17.89 -4.23 -16.13
C GLN A 149 -18.23 -4.22 -14.63
N ILE A 150 -18.27 -5.39 -14.00
CA ILE A 150 -18.70 -5.54 -12.61
C ILE A 150 -17.51 -5.60 -11.67
N VAL A 151 -16.47 -6.37 -12.01
CA VAL A 151 -15.33 -6.59 -11.11
C VAL A 151 -14.47 -5.33 -10.98
N SER A 152 -13.90 -5.12 -9.79
CA SER A 152 -12.90 -4.07 -9.59
C SER A 152 -11.57 -4.47 -10.24
N ASN A 153 -10.67 -3.50 -10.40
CA ASN A 153 -9.27 -3.77 -10.75
C ASN A 153 -8.30 -3.28 -9.66
N LEU A 154 -7.04 -3.71 -9.74
CA LEU A 154 -5.98 -3.34 -8.80
C LEU A 154 -5.71 -1.82 -8.79
N GLY A 155 -5.84 -1.16 -9.94
CA GLY A 155 -5.71 0.29 -10.07
C GLY A 155 -6.75 1.05 -9.23
N ALA A 156 -8.00 0.59 -9.23
CA ALA A 156 -9.07 1.13 -8.40
C ALA A 156 -8.81 0.92 -6.91
N LYS A 157 -8.33 -0.27 -6.49
CA LYS A 157 -7.98 -0.53 -5.08
C LYS A 157 -6.78 0.26 -4.59
N ARG A 158 -5.78 0.49 -5.45
CA ARG A 158 -4.72 1.47 -5.17
C ARG A 158 -5.30 2.86 -4.96
N GLN A 159 -6.26 3.29 -5.79
CA GLN A 159 -6.88 4.60 -5.62
C GLN A 159 -7.62 4.70 -4.28
N SER A 160 -8.37 3.66 -3.88
CA SER A 160 -8.99 3.57 -2.55
C SER A 160 -7.96 3.71 -1.43
N LEU A 161 -6.80 3.03 -1.52
CA LEU A 161 -5.71 3.14 -0.56
C LEU A 161 -5.19 4.58 -0.46
N LEU A 162 -4.96 5.24 -1.61
CA LEU A 162 -4.45 6.62 -1.63
C LEU A 162 -5.49 7.64 -1.15
N ASP A 163 -6.77 7.39 -1.36
CA ASP A 163 -7.83 8.24 -0.82
C ASP A 163 -7.98 8.07 0.68
N ASP A 164 -7.78 6.86 1.20
CA ASP A 164 -7.63 6.61 2.63
C ASP A 164 -6.39 7.31 3.20
N ASP A 165 -5.26 7.28 2.50
CA ASP A 165 -4.07 8.01 2.93
C ASP A 165 -4.36 9.50 3.09
N LYS A 166 -5.10 10.11 2.15
CA LYS A 166 -5.53 11.51 2.25
C LYS A 166 -6.51 11.73 3.39
N LYS A 167 -7.56 10.90 3.48
CA LYS A 167 -8.63 11.00 4.46
C LYS A 167 -8.09 10.96 5.89
N TYR A 168 -7.12 10.08 6.14
CA TYR A 168 -6.53 9.86 7.45
C TYR A 168 -5.16 10.50 7.63
N LYS A 169 -4.72 11.33 6.67
CA LYS A 169 -3.47 12.10 6.71
C LYS A 169 -2.23 11.24 6.98
N ILE A 170 -2.14 10.09 6.32
CA ILE A 170 -1.03 9.15 6.47
C ILE A 170 0.29 9.82 6.07
N THR A 171 1.24 9.87 7.00
CA THR A 171 2.51 10.58 6.82
C THR A 171 3.48 9.80 5.93
N GLN A 172 4.52 10.47 5.40
CA GLN A 172 5.57 9.78 4.64
C GLN A 172 6.30 8.72 5.49
N ALA A 173 6.52 8.99 6.77
CA ALA A 173 7.12 8.02 7.68
C ALA A 173 6.23 6.78 7.86
N GLU A 174 4.92 6.97 8.02
CA GLU A 174 3.96 5.87 8.12
C GLU A 174 3.91 5.04 6.82
N LYS A 175 3.97 5.67 5.64
CA LYS A 175 4.05 4.94 4.36
C LYS A 175 5.31 4.10 4.23
N VAL A 176 6.46 4.63 4.66
CA VAL A 176 7.72 3.89 4.70
C VAL A 176 7.61 2.69 5.65
N ASP A 177 6.95 2.86 6.80
CA ASP A 177 6.71 1.83 7.82
C ASP A 177 5.48 0.94 7.52
N THR A 178 4.83 1.08 6.35
CA THR A 178 3.71 0.22 5.94
C THR A 178 4.21 -0.89 5.01
N LEU A 179 3.89 -2.13 5.36
CA LEU A 179 4.05 -3.30 4.50
C LEU A 179 2.86 -3.39 3.54
N ILE A 180 3.12 -3.25 2.24
CA ILE A 180 2.15 -3.55 1.19
C ILE A 180 2.24 -5.04 0.86
N VAL A 181 1.12 -5.74 0.93
CA VAL A 181 1.01 -7.13 0.50
C VAL A 181 0.00 -7.22 -0.62
N GLU A 182 0.39 -7.76 -1.77
CA GLU A 182 -0.44 -7.75 -2.97
C GLU A 182 -0.53 -9.14 -3.63
N TRP A 183 -1.76 -9.63 -3.77
CA TRP A 183 -2.09 -10.90 -4.41
C TRP A 183 -3.24 -10.75 -5.40
N SER A 184 -2.89 -10.63 -6.68
CA SER A 184 -3.84 -10.51 -7.78
C SER A 184 -3.30 -11.16 -9.07
N GLY A 185 -4.17 -11.28 -10.08
CA GLY A 185 -3.83 -11.79 -11.41
C GLY A 185 -4.55 -13.08 -11.81
N ALA A 186 -5.14 -13.81 -10.86
CA ALA A 186 -5.86 -15.05 -11.16
C ALA A 186 -7.10 -14.77 -12.04
N ASN A 187 -7.88 -13.75 -11.70
CA ASN A 187 -9.11 -13.39 -12.40
C ASN A 187 -8.88 -12.92 -13.83
N ASP A 188 -7.73 -12.30 -14.11
CA ASP A 188 -7.28 -11.95 -15.46
C ASP A 188 -7.18 -13.20 -16.34
N LEU A 189 -6.79 -14.35 -15.78
CA LEU A 189 -6.66 -15.59 -16.54
C LEU A 189 -7.95 -16.42 -16.59
N ILE A 190 -8.74 -16.44 -15.51
CA ILE A 190 -9.81 -17.45 -15.34
C ILE A 190 -11.22 -16.88 -15.23
N THR A 191 -11.37 -15.59 -14.95
CA THR A 191 -12.67 -14.97 -14.65
C THR A 191 -13.16 -14.11 -15.79
N VAL A 192 -12.36 -13.13 -16.22
CA VAL A 192 -12.77 -12.12 -17.24
C VAL A 192 -12.32 -12.44 -18.66
N ASN A 193 -11.59 -13.54 -18.85
CA ASN A 193 -11.18 -14.06 -20.16
C ASN A 193 -11.67 -15.51 -20.32
N GLU A 194 -11.84 -15.93 -21.58
CA GLU A 194 -12.35 -17.26 -21.93
C GLU A 194 -11.39 -18.38 -21.48
N LYS A 195 -10.09 -18.16 -21.71
CA LYS A 195 -9.02 -19.08 -21.34
C LYS A 195 -7.74 -18.31 -21.00
N PRO A 196 -6.84 -18.91 -20.19
CA PRO A 196 -5.52 -18.34 -19.94
C PRO A 196 -4.70 -18.24 -21.24
N THR A 197 -4.10 -17.08 -21.50
CA THR A 197 -3.09 -16.92 -22.55
C THR A 197 -1.91 -16.09 -22.05
N MET A 198 -0.80 -16.12 -22.81
CA MET A 198 0.41 -15.35 -22.48
C MET A 198 0.13 -13.85 -22.43
N LYS A 199 -0.76 -13.35 -23.31
CA LYS A 199 -1.10 -11.94 -23.41
C LYS A 199 -1.78 -11.43 -22.13
N GLU A 200 -2.76 -12.17 -21.62
CA GLU A 200 -3.45 -11.82 -20.37
C GLU A 200 -2.54 -11.99 -19.16
N ALA A 201 -1.63 -12.99 -19.17
CA ALA A 201 -0.63 -13.13 -18.13
C ALA A 201 0.33 -11.93 -18.09
N ASP A 202 0.86 -11.50 -19.24
CA ASP A 202 1.72 -10.33 -19.34
C ASP A 202 1.00 -9.05 -18.89
N ARG A 203 -0.24 -8.82 -19.35
CA ARG A 203 -1.04 -7.65 -18.92
C ARG A 203 -1.24 -7.60 -17.42
N ALA A 204 -1.60 -8.73 -16.82
CA ALA A 204 -1.80 -8.83 -15.38
C ALA A 204 -0.50 -8.56 -14.62
N VAL A 205 0.62 -9.14 -15.05
CA VAL A 205 1.93 -8.88 -14.42
C VAL A 205 2.34 -7.41 -14.60
N ASP A 206 2.20 -6.84 -15.80
CA ASP A 206 2.55 -5.44 -16.08
C ASP A 206 1.73 -4.47 -15.21
N ALA A 207 0.43 -4.71 -15.06
CA ALA A 207 -0.44 -3.91 -14.20
C ALA A 207 -0.04 -3.99 -12.72
N ARG A 208 0.41 -5.16 -12.23
CA ARG A 208 0.95 -5.32 -10.87
C ARG A 208 2.25 -4.55 -10.68
N ILE A 209 3.15 -4.58 -11.65
CA ILE A 209 4.40 -3.84 -11.62
C ILE A 209 4.14 -2.33 -11.63
N GLU A 210 3.26 -1.85 -12.51
CA GLU A 210 2.83 -0.45 -12.55
C GLU A 210 2.22 -0.01 -11.21
N ASN A 211 1.43 -0.89 -10.58
CA ASN A 211 0.86 -0.63 -9.27
C ASN A 211 1.93 -0.38 -8.20
N ILE A 212 2.96 -1.21 -8.17
CA ILE A 212 4.08 -1.08 -7.22
C ILE A 212 4.88 0.20 -7.50
N GLU A 213 5.18 0.51 -8.76
CA GLU A 213 5.87 1.76 -9.11
C GLU A 213 5.09 3.00 -8.68
N LYS A 214 3.77 3.00 -8.88
CA LYS A 214 2.89 4.08 -8.41
C LYS A 214 2.90 4.20 -6.88
N LEU A 215 2.91 3.09 -6.14
CA LEU A 215 3.01 3.13 -4.68
C LEU A 215 4.40 3.58 -4.19
N ILE A 216 5.48 3.18 -4.87
CA ILE A 216 6.84 3.67 -4.61
C ILE A 216 6.89 5.19 -4.75
N ALA A 217 6.30 5.73 -5.82
CA ALA A 217 6.21 7.17 -6.06
C ALA A 217 5.43 7.92 -4.96
N GLN A 218 4.52 7.24 -4.26
CA GLN A 218 3.74 7.81 -3.15
C GLN A 218 4.45 7.75 -1.79
N GLY A 219 5.60 7.07 -1.70
CA GLY A 219 6.42 6.96 -0.48
C GLY A 219 6.51 5.57 0.13
N TYR A 220 5.75 4.59 -0.38
CA TYR A 220 5.81 3.22 0.13
C TYR A 220 7.15 2.56 -0.22
N ARG A 221 7.66 1.71 0.68
CA ARG A 221 9.00 1.12 0.54
C ARG A 221 9.05 -0.37 0.81
N GLN A 222 7.98 -1.00 1.30
CA GLN A 222 8.00 -2.40 1.71
C GLN A 222 6.86 -3.13 1.00
N PHE A 223 7.21 -4.13 0.20
CA PHE A 223 6.29 -4.84 -0.68
C PHE A 223 6.55 -6.34 -0.61
N VAL A 224 5.47 -7.11 -0.46
CA VAL A 224 5.48 -8.56 -0.69
C VAL A 224 4.41 -8.88 -1.71
N LEU A 225 4.81 -9.43 -2.84
CA LEU A 225 3.91 -9.89 -3.88
C LEU A 225 3.71 -11.39 -3.78
N PHE A 226 2.51 -11.87 -4.02
CA PHE A 226 2.27 -13.30 -4.18
C PHE A 226 2.38 -13.68 -5.65
N ASN A 227 3.05 -14.79 -5.95
CA ASN A 227 2.92 -15.40 -7.25
C ASN A 227 1.55 -16.11 -7.39
N LEU A 228 1.27 -16.64 -8.57
CA LEU A 228 0.02 -17.33 -8.86
C LEU A 228 0.12 -18.80 -8.43
N PRO A 229 -0.88 -19.37 -7.74
CA PRO A 229 -1.03 -20.82 -7.62
C PRO A 229 -0.98 -21.52 -8.98
N ASP A 230 -0.53 -22.78 -9.01
CA ASP A 230 -0.73 -23.59 -10.23
C ASP A 230 -2.23 -23.86 -10.42
N LEU A 231 -2.84 -23.09 -11.33
CA LEU A 231 -4.27 -23.19 -11.63
C LEU A 231 -4.66 -24.58 -12.12
N SER A 232 -3.73 -25.36 -12.70
CA SER A 232 -4.01 -26.71 -13.19
C SER A 232 -4.34 -27.72 -12.09
N LEU A 233 -3.99 -27.40 -10.84
CA LEU A 233 -4.27 -28.22 -9.67
C LEU A 233 -5.63 -27.90 -9.04
N THR A 234 -6.27 -26.80 -9.44
CA THR A 234 -7.64 -26.50 -8.98
C THR A 234 -8.63 -27.51 -9.54
N PRO A 235 -9.72 -27.84 -8.82
CA PRO A 235 -10.77 -28.72 -9.34
C PRO A 235 -11.32 -28.27 -10.70
N ARG A 236 -11.36 -26.97 -10.98
CA ARG A 236 -11.79 -26.40 -12.27
C ARG A 236 -11.01 -26.94 -13.47
N TYR A 237 -9.69 -27.07 -13.35
CA TYR A 237 -8.82 -27.52 -14.45
C TYR A 237 -8.44 -28.98 -14.32
N ALA A 238 -8.22 -29.48 -13.10
CA ALA A 238 -7.86 -30.87 -12.86
C ALA A 238 -8.94 -31.84 -13.38
N ARG A 239 -10.22 -31.49 -13.25
CA ARG A 239 -11.34 -32.29 -13.78
C ARG A 239 -11.45 -32.26 -15.30
N LYS A 240 -11.02 -31.17 -15.95
CA LYS A 240 -11.00 -31.08 -17.42
C LYS A 240 -9.92 -31.97 -18.02
N GLY A 241 -8.78 -32.10 -17.34
CA GLY A 241 -7.63 -32.84 -17.85
C GLY A 241 -7.10 -32.29 -19.18
N GLY A 242 -6.34 -33.12 -19.90
CA GLY A 242 -5.97 -32.87 -21.29
C GLY A 242 -5.26 -31.53 -21.52
N ASP A 243 -5.62 -30.86 -22.61
CA ASP A 243 -4.95 -29.62 -23.04
C ASP A 243 -5.34 -28.42 -22.18
N GLU A 244 -6.55 -28.38 -21.64
CA GLU A 244 -7.01 -27.32 -20.74
C GLU A 244 -6.20 -27.29 -19.44
N GLN A 245 -5.96 -28.46 -18.83
CA GLN A 245 -5.14 -28.56 -17.63
C GLN A 245 -3.66 -28.20 -17.91
N LYS A 246 -3.11 -28.69 -19.02
CA LYS A 246 -1.74 -28.36 -19.45
C LYS A 246 -1.56 -26.86 -19.73
N ASN A 247 -2.56 -26.24 -20.37
CA ASN A 247 -2.56 -24.81 -20.65
C ASN A 247 -2.59 -24.01 -19.34
N ALA A 248 -3.46 -24.35 -18.39
CA ALA A 248 -3.50 -23.70 -17.08
C ALA A 248 -2.15 -23.78 -16.34
N ARG A 249 -1.47 -24.93 -16.39
CA ARG A 249 -0.15 -25.10 -15.79
C ARG A 249 0.88 -24.21 -16.47
N LEU A 250 0.95 -24.29 -17.80
CA LEU A 250 1.89 -23.51 -18.61
C LEU A 250 1.76 -22.00 -18.31
N LEU A 251 0.53 -21.48 -18.30
CA LEU A 251 0.29 -20.05 -18.08
C LEU A 251 0.50 -19.62 -16.63
N SER A 252 0.23 -20.49 -15.65
CA SER A 252 0.52 -20.18 -14.24
C SER A 252 2.03 -20.06 -14.00
N LEU A 253 2.81 -21.01 -14.54
CA LEU A 253 4.27 -20.99 -14.41
C LEU A 253 4.89 -19.83 -15.21
N TYR A 254 4.38 -19.55 -16.41
CA TYR A 254 4.81 -18.39 -17.19
C TYR A 254 4.55 -17.08 -16.45
N PHE A 255 3.34 -16.88 -15.90
CA PHE A 255 3.00 -15.72 -15.09
C PHE A 255 4.01 -15.53 -13.96
N ASN A 256 4.32 -16.59 -13.23
CA ASN A 256 5.24 -16.55 -12.08
C ASN A 256 6.66 -16.20 -12.50
N GLU A 257 7.14 -16.74 -13.62
CA GLU A 257 8.45 -16.41 -14.19
C GLU A 257 8.51 -14.93 -14.60
N GLN A 258 7.48 -14.42 -15.27
CA GLN A 258 7.38 -13.03 -15.70
C GLN A 258 7.33 -12.06 -14.51
N LEU A 259 6.57 -12.39 -13.47
CA LEU A 259 6.50 -11.61 -12.23
C LEU A 259 7.86 -11.54 -11.54
N ALA A 260 8.53 -12.68 -11.38
CA ALA A 260 9.86 -12.73 -10.76
C ALA A 260 10.88 -11.86 -11.51
N LYS A 261 10.91 -11.96 -12.85
CA LYS A 261 11.79 -11.14 -13.71
C LYS A 261 11.55 -9.64 -13.53
N ARG A 262 10.30 -9.19 -13.59
CA ARG A 262 9.97 -7.76 -13.47
C ARG A 262 10.18 -7.24 -12.04
N CYS A 263 9.91 -8.05 -11.01
CA CYS A 263 10.26 -7.72 -9.63
C CYS A 263 11.77 -7.54 -9.45
N GLN A 264 12.59 -8.40 -10.06
CA GLN A 264 14.04 -8.25 -10.03
C GLN A 264 14.48 -6.93 -10.69
N HIS A 265 13.90 -6.58 -11.83
CA HIS A 265 14.15 -5.30 -12.48
C HIS A 265 13.76 -4.10 -11.60
N LEU A 266 12.62 -4.16 -10.89
CA LEU A 266 12.23 -3.11 -9.94
C LEU A 266 13.23 -2.94 -8.79
N LYS A 267 13.74 -4.06 -8.24
CA LYS A 267 14.76 -4.02 -7.17
C LYS A 267 16.02 -3.27 -7.66
N GLU A 268 16.48 -3.56 -8.86
CA GLU A 268 17.64 -2.91 -9.48
C GLU A 268 17.38 -1.43 -9.78
N LYS A 269 16.22 -1.12 -10.37
CA LYS A 269 15.80 0.25 -10.71
C LYS A 269 15.76 1.18 -9.50
N TYR A 270 15.29 0.68 -8.35
CA TYR A 270 15.08 1.47 -7.14
C TYR A 270 16.12 1.23 -6.03
N VAL A 271 17.23 0.56 -6.33
CA VAL A 271 18.28 0.25 -5.35
C VAL A 271 18.92 1.50 -4.72
N LYS A 272 18.95 2.62 -5.46
CA LYS A 272 19.54 3.89 -5.01
C LYS A 272 18.59 4.78 -4.20
N LEU A 273 17.34 4.36 -3.98
CA LEU A 273 16.43 5.11 -3.11
C LEU A 273 16.93 5.10 -1.66
N ASN A 274 16.62 6.16 -0.92
CA ASN A 274 16.89 6.26 0.51
C ASN A 274 15.58 6.54 1.29
N PRO A 275 15.05 5.60 2.09
CA PRO A 275 15.54 4.22 2.22
C PRO A 275 15.28 3.38 0.96
N PRO A 276 16.09 2.34 0.68
CA PRO A 276 15.88 1.46 -0.47
C PRO A 276 14.60 0.66 -0.28
N ILE A 277 13.99 0.22 -1.38
CA ILE A 277 12.81 -0.64 -1.31
C ILE A 277 13.16 -2.02 -0.74
N PHE A 278 12.20 -2.62 -0.04
CA PHE A 278 12.11 -4.05 0.19
C PHE A 278 11.01 -4.56 -0.72
N LEU A 279 11.35 -5.47 -1.63
CA LEU A 279 10.41 -6.15 -2.51
C LEU A 279 10.76 -7.63 -2.48
N ASP A 280 9.80 -8.47 -2.17
CA ASP A 280 9.96 -9.93 -2.26
C ASP A 280 8.73 -10.57 -2.93
N VAL A 281 8.93 -11.78 -3.46
CA VAL A 281 7.83 -12.58 -4.03
C VAL A 281 7.64 -13.81 -3.14
N PHE A 282 6.47 -13.93 -2.54
CA PHE A 282 6.07 -15.11 -1.79
C PHE A 282 5.61 -16.21 -2.76
N ASP A 283 6.24 -17.38 -2.66
CA ASP A 283 6.03 -18.51 -3.57
C ASP A 283 4.89 -19.42 -3.11
N VAL A 284 3.66 -18.93 -3.29
CA VAL A 284 2.45 -19.69 -2.97
C VAL A 284 2.23 -20.84 -3.96
N CYS A 285 2.79 -20.76 -5.17
CA CYS A 285 2.75 -21.84 -6.16
C CYS A 285 3.38 -23.12 -5.63
N THR A 286 4.62 -23.04 -5.16
CA THR A 286 5.34 -24.20 -4.61
C THR A 286 4.65 -24.72 -3.34
N LEU A 287 4.24 -23.83 -2.44
CA LEU A 287 3.53 -24.17 -1.21
C LEU A 287 2.27 -24.99 -1.47
N LEU A 288 1.41 -24.54 -2.38
CA LEU A 288 0.18 -25.26 -2.71
C LEU A 288 0.48 -26.55 -3.47
N GLN A 289 1.51 -26.58 -4.31
CA GLN A 289 1.91 -27.78 -5.02
C GLN A 289 2.39 -28.88 -4.05
N GLU A 290 3.20 -28.54 -3.04
CA GLU A 290 3.63 -29.49 -2.01
C GLU A 290 2.44 -30.10 -1.26
N ALA A 291 1.45 -29.27 -0.89
CA ALA A 291 0.23 -29.74 -0.26
C ALA A 291 -0.62 -30.63 -1.17
N TYR A 292 -0.64 -30.35 -2.47
CA TYR A 292 -1.37 -31.15 -3.44
C TYR A 292 -0.68 -32.50 -3.72
N ASP A 293 0.65 -32.53 -3.79
CA ASP A 293 1.44 -33.70 -4.12
C ASP A 293 1.53 -34.70 -2.95
N ASP A 294 1.55 -34.23 -1.71
CA ASP A 294 1.48 -35.05 -0.48
C ASP A 294 0.33 -34.61 0.45
N PRO A 295 -0.94 -34.79 0.04
CA PRO A 295 -2.09 -34.24 0.77
C PRO A 295 -2.21 -34.76 2.20
N LYS A 296 -1.81 -36.02 2.44
CA LYS A 296 -1.90 -36.64 3.76
C LYS A 296 -0.99 -35.97 4.78
N LYS A 297 0.23 -35.57 4.37
CA LYS A 297 1.17 -34.84 5.24
C LYS A 297 0.58 -33.54 5.75
N TYR A 298 -0.25 -32.89 4.94
CA TYR A 298 -0.88 -31.61 5.26
C TYR A 298 -2.31 -31.74 5.78
N GLY A 299 -2.82 -32.96 6.03
CA GLY A 299 -4.15 -33.19 6.60
C GLY A 299 -5.30 -33.18 5.59
N PHE A 300 -5.01 -33.31 4.29
CA PHE A 300 -5.97 -33.43 3.20
C PHE A 300 -6.11 -34.87 2.73
N ASP A 301 -7.29 -35.22 2.19
CA ASP A 301 -7.51 -36.53 1.61
C ASP A 301 -7.28 -36.50 0.09
N LYS A 302 -6.49 -37.46 -0.40
CA LYS A 302 -6.08 -37.54 -1.81
C LYS A 302 -7.27 -37.68 -2.78
N ASP A 303 -8.33 -38.36 -2.36
CA ASP A 303 -9.56 -38.58 -3.14
C ASP A 303 -10.45 -37.33 -3.23
N LYS A 304 -10.17 -36.29 -2.43
CA LYS A 304 -10.95 -35.04 -2.41
C LYS A 304 -10.30 -33.88 -3.17
N LEU A 305 -9.10 -34.06 -3.72
CA LEU A 305 -8.35 -32.98 -4.39
C LEU A 305 -9.07 -32.39 -5.60
N THR A 306 -9.85 -33.19 -6.33
CA THR A 306 -10.55 -32.76 -7.56
C THR A 306 -12.05 -32.58 -7.37
N THR A 307 -12.57 -32.81 -6.16
CA THR A 307 -13.98 -32.59 -5.83
C THR A 307 -14.08 -31.55 -4.73
N PRO A 308 -14.53 -30.32 -5.04
CA PRO A 308 -14.59 -29.27 -4.04
C PRO A 308 -15.65 -29.55 -2.98
N PHE A 309 -15.45 -29.02 -1.78
CA PHE A 309 -16.34 -29.31 -0.67
C PHE A 309 -17.79 -28.88 -0.95
N THR A 310 -18.00 -27.71 -1.55
CA THR A 310 -19.33 -27.16 -1.88
C THR A 310 -20.16 -28.00 -2.85
N GLU A 311 -19.55 -28.98 -3.53
CA GLU A 311 -20.23 -29.94 -4.40
C GLU A 311 -20.45 -31.30 -3.73
N SER A 312 -19.94 -31.51 -2.51
CA SER A 312 -19.99 -32.78 -1.80
C SER A 312 -21.33 -33.05 -1.09
N GLU A 313 -21.65 -34.32 -0.86
CA GLU A 313 -22.77 -34.71 -0.01
C GLU A 313 -22.59 -34.26 1.45
N ALA A 314 -21.35 -34.08 1.92
CA ALA A 314 -21.06 -33.57 3.24
C ALA A 314 -21.53 -32.11 3.39
N PHE A 315 -21.27 -31.26 2.39
CA PHE A 315 -21.75 -29.87 2.39
C PHE A 315 -23.28 -29.77 2.46
N LYS A 316 -24.01 -30.60 1.70
CA LYS A 316 -25.47 -30.65 1.75
C LYS A 316 -26.00 -31.04 3.14
N LYS A 317 -25.29 -31.93 3.85
CA LYS A 317 -25.64 -32.32 5.22
C LYS A 317 -25.34 -31.19 6.22
N GLU A 318 -24.17 -30.57 6.11
CA GLU A 318 -23.76 -29.45 6.98
C GLU A 318 -24.70 -28.24 6.85
N GLN A 319 -25.20 -27.93 5.65
CA GLN A 319 -26.19 -26.86 5.47
C GLN A 319 -27.50 -27.08 6.25
N ASN A 320 -27.78 -28.31 6.68
CA ASN A 320 -28.94 -28.65 7.49
C ASN A 320 -28.59 -28.88 8.97
N ASP A 321 -27.32 -28.75 9.36
CA ASP A 321 -26.89 -28.86 10.75
C ASP A 321 -27.17 -27.55 11.50
N PRO A 322 -28.03 -27.57 12.54
CA PRO A 322 -28.43 -26.36 13.25
C PRO A 322 -27.30 -25.75 14.09
N VAL A 323 -26.33 -26.54 14.55
CA VAL A 323 -25.19 -26.06 15.35
C VAL A 323 -24.18 -25.35 14.46
N ASP A 324 -23.83 -25.94 13.33
CA ASP A 324 -22.86 -25.37 12.40
C ASP A 324 -23.43 -24.11 11.73
N THR A 325 -24.72 -24.14 11.37
CA THR A 325 -25.46 -22.97 10.87
C THR A 325 -25.48 -21.84 11.90
N GLN A 326 -25.76 -22.13 13.17
CA GLN A 326 -25.77 -21.11 14.24
C GLN A 326 -24.38 -20.52 14.51
N LYS A 327 -23.32 -21.32 14.39
CA LYS A 327 -21.94 -20.89 14.62
C LYS A 327 -21.28 -20.26 13.39
N HIS A 328 -21.95 -20.29 12.24
CA HIS A 328 -21.41 -19.89 10.95
C HIS A 328 -20.06 -20.58 10.67
N ILE A 329 -20.02 -21.90 10.83
CA ILE A 329 -18.85 -22.74 10.54
C ILE A 329 -19.20 -23.80 9.51
N SER A 330 -18.22 -24.20 8.70
CA SER A 330 -18.31 -25.37 7.85
C SER A 330 -16.95 -26.07 7.90
N PRO A 331 -16.79 -27.18 8.64
CA PRO A 331 -15.48 -27.76 8.93
C PRO A 331 -14.71 -28.27 7.70
N ALA A 332 -15.40 -28.65 6.62
CA ALA A 332 -14.79 -29.11 5.35
C ALA A 332 -13.64 -30.13 5.52
N LYS A 333 -13.81 -31.10 6.44
CA LYS A 333 -12.73 -31.99 6.89
C LYS A 333 -12.07 -32.77 5.74
N GLY A 334 -10.75 -32.62 5.62
CA GLY A 334 -9.92 -33.31 4.62
C GLY A 334 -10.00 -32.70 3.21
N TYR A 335 -10.73 -31.59 3.01
CA TYR A 335 -10.80 -30.91 1.72
C TYR A 335 -9.74 -29.80 1.63
N MET A 336 -9.00 -29.79 0.53
CA MET A 336 -8.07 -28.70 0.19
C MET A 336 -8.80 -27.52 -0.48
N PHE A 337 -9.86 -27.82 -1.25
CA PHE A 337 -10.61 -26.83 -2.02
C PHE A 337 -12.06 -26.69 -1.50
N TRP A 338 -12.47 -25.44 -1.28
CA TRP A 338 -13.83 -25.08 -0.88
C TRP A 338 -14.80 -25.14 -2.06
N ASP A 339 -14.47 -24.42 -3.12
CA ASP A 339 -15.14 -24.46 -4.42
C ASP A 339 -14.14 -24.85 -5.51
N ASP A 340 -14.50 -24.68 -6.77
CA ASP A 340 -13.70 -25.19 -7.88
C ASP A 340 -12.34 -24.48 -8.06
N VAL A 341 -12.06 -23.41 -7.32
CA VAL A 341 -10.78 -22.67 -7.37
C VAL A 341 -10.26 -22.20 -6.01
N HIS A 342 -11.12 -21.93 -5.03
CA HIS A 342 -10.71 -21.35 -3.76
C HIS A 342 -10.31 -22.42 -2.74
N PRO A 343 -9.21 -22.23 -1.99
CA PRO A 343 -8.81 -23.12 -0.91
C PRO A 343 -9.78 -23.10 0.29
N THR A 344 -9.76 -24.17 1.09
CA THR A 344 -10.43 -24.17 2.39
C THR A 344 -9.69 -23.29 3.40
N ALA A 345 -10.38 -22.89 4.47
CA ALA A 345 -9.83 -22.10 5.57
C ALA A 345 -8.64 -22.81 6.24
N TYR A 346 -8.63 -24.15 6.21
CA TYR A 346 -7.50 -24.95 6.70
C TYR A 346 -6.26 -24.78 5.81
N MET A 347 -6.41 -24.76 4.48
CA MET A 347 -5.30 -24.42 3.57
C MET A 347 -4.86 -22.96 3.72
N HIS A 348 -5.80 -22.04 3.97
CA HIS A 348 -5.48 -20.64 4.29
C HIS A 348 -4.69 -20.48 5.60
N ALA A 349 -4.96 -21.31 6.61
CA ALA A 349 -4.19 -21.30 7.85
C ALA A 349 -2.74 -21.75 7.62
N TYR A 350 -2.54 -22.83 6.86
CA TYR A 350 -1.19 -23.28 6.48
C TYR A 350 -0.44 -22.23 5.62
N LEU A 351 -1.16 -21.55 4.73
CA LEU A 351 -0.62 -20.43 3.96
C LEU A 351 -0.12 -19.29 4.87
N ALA A 352 -0.90 -18.91 5.87
CA ALA A 352 -0.52 -17.86 6.82
C ALA A 352 0.69 -18.26 7.66
N GLU A 353 0.71 -19.48 8.19
CA GLU A 353 1.84 -20.01 8.97
C GLU A 353 3.14 -19.99 8.14
N THR A 354 3.08 -20.47 6.90
CA THR A 354 4.26 -20.48 6.01
C THR A 354 4.70 -19.08 5.63
N PHE A 355 3.75 -18.15 5.43
CA PHE A 355 4.06 -16.74 5.18
C PHE A 355 4.81 -16.13 6.36
N GLU A 356 4.35 -16.36 7.58
CA GLU A 356 5.00 -15.85 8.80
C GLU A 356 6.40 -16.43 8.97
N GLN A 357 6.56 -17.75 8.84
CA GLN A 357 7.85 -18.43 8.91
C GLN A 357 8.84 -17.90 7.84
N GLN A 358 8.39 -17.67 6.60
CA GLN A 358 9.26 -17.17 5.54
C GLN A 358 9.77 -15.74 5.80
N TYR A 359 9.02 -14.93 6.54
CA TYR A 359 9.31 -13.51 6.74
C TYR A 359 9.75 -13.16 8.16
N GLU A 360 9.75 -14.07 9.12
CA GLU A 360 10.12 -13.81 10.54
C GLU A 360 11.51 -13.17 10.69
N ASP A 361 12.49 -13.60 9.89
CA ASP A 361 13.86 -13.09 9.90
C ASP A 361 14.08 -11.89 8.96
N LYS A 362 13.08 -11.57 8.12
CA LYS A 362 13.17 -10.50 7.11
C LYS A 362 12.39 -9.25 7.51
N LEU A 363 11.25 -9.43 8.18
CA LEU A 363 10.28 -8.42 8.53
C LEU A 363 9.98 -8.50 10.03
N ARG A 364 9.98 -7.36 10.72
CA ARG A 364 9.66 -7.29 12.15
C ARG A 364 8.59 -6.23 12.40
N ILE A 365 7.47 -6.65 12.97
CA ILE A 365 6.46 -5.71 13.45
C ILE A 365 7.00 -4.88 14.62
N GLU A 366 6.68 -3.59 14.64
CA GLU A 366 6.82 -2.73 15.81
C GLU A 366 5.46 -2.16 16.22
N PRO A 367 5.22 -1.90 17.52
CA PRO A 367 3.98 -1.27 17.98
C PRO A 367 3.71 0.03 17.25
N PRO A 368 2.47 0.51 17.09
CA PRO A 368 2.21 1.85 16.56
C PRO A 368 3.01 2.92 17.32
N ALA A 369 3.39 4.03 16.67
CA ALA A 369 4.12 5.08 17.39
C ALA A 369 3.18 5.69 18.44
N SER A 370 3.61 5.71 19.72
CA SER A 370 2.84 6.47 20.71
C SER A 370 2.82 7.94 20.29
N GLN A 371 1.75 8.69 20.55
CA GLN A 371 1.68 10.12 20.22
C GLN A 371 2.87 10.92 20.80
N HIS A 372 3.45 10.46 21.92
CA HIS A 372 4.66 11.01 22.52
C HIS A 372 5.97 10.56 21.84
N GLU A 373 6.05 9.34 21.31
CA GLU A 373 7.19 8.89 20.49
C GLU A 373 7.18 9.54 19.12
N GLY A 374 6.02 9.76 18.50
CA GLY A 374 5.89 10.55 17.27
C GLY A 374 6.48 11.96 17.45
N LYS A 375 6.05 12.66 18.50
CA LYS A 375 6.64 13.95 18.90
C LYS A 375 8.12 13.85 19.26
N LYS A 376 8.56 12.84 20.02
CA LYS A 376 9.99 12.70 20.37
C LYS A 376 10.87 12.32 19.18
N ARG A 377 10.35 11.60 18.19
CA ARG A 377 11.05 11.16 16.99
C ARG A 377 11.05 12.26 15.94
N GLU A 378 9.97 13.03 15.82
CA GLU A 378 9.94 14.32 15.13
C GLU A 378 10.89 15.30 15.82
N GLU A 379 10.89 15.41 17.16
CA GLU A 379 11.84 16.23 17.92
C GLU A 379 13.27 15.68 17.86
N GLN A 380 13.51 14.38 17.74
CA GLN A 380 14.85 13.80 17.56
C GLN A 380 15.33 13.91 16.12
N GLN A 381 14.44 13.81 15.14
CA GLN A 381 14.74 14.00 13.74
C GLN A 381 14.95 15.50 13.47
N GLN A 382 14.15 16.36 14.10
CA GLN A 382 14.34 17.80 14.16
C GLN A 382 15.61 18.14 14.93
N ARG A 383 15.90 17.55 16.10
CA ARG A 383 17.17 17.74 16.83
C ARG A 383 18.37 17.19 16.07
N ARG A 384 18.25 16.09 15.33
CA ARG A 384 19.32 15.59 14.46
C ARG A 384 19.50 16.50 13.26
N LEU A 385 18.41 17.02 12.69
CA LEU A 385 18.45 18.06 11.65
C LEU A 385 19.04 19.36 12.20
N ASP A 386 18.80 19.68 13.46
CA ASP A 386 19.31 20.85 14.16
C ASP A 386 20.78 20.64 14.61
N GLU A 387 21.18 19.43 14.99
CA GLU A 387 22.58 19.02 15.25
C GLU A 387 23.39 18.98 13.94
N LEU A 388 22.79 18.50 12.84
CA LEU A 388 23.32 18.64 11.47
C LEU A 388 23.31 20.09 10.95
N ARG A 389 22.57 21.00 11.61
CA ARG A 389 22.64 22.45 11.39
C ARG A 389 23.67 23.12 12.30
N LEU A 390 23.97 22.57 13.48
CA LEU A 390 24.95 23.14 14.42
C LEU A 390 26.39 23.07 13.88
N ASP A 391 26.70 22.11 13.00
CA ASP A 391 28.00 22.01 12.32
C ASP A 391 28.11 22.88 11.05
N SER A 392 27.06 23.63 10.68
CA SER A 392 27.13 24.61 9.59
C SER A 392 26.51 25.91 10.06
N ALA A 393 27.33 26.91 10.41
CA ALA A 393 26.83 28.26 10.68
C ALA A 393 26.01 28.77 9.47
N GLU A 394 24.68 28.67 9.54
CA GLU A 394 23.78 29.13 8.48
C GLU A 394 23.87 30.66 8.35
N LYS A 395 24.12 31.15 7.13
CA LYS A 395 24.01 32.58 6.84
C LYS A 395 22.54 32.98 6.91
N ALA A 396 22.19 33.92 7.77
CA ALA A 396 20.82 34.40 7.88
C ALA A 396 20.37 35.08 6.57
N LEU A 397 19.19 34.69 6.06
CA LEU A 397 18.63 35.31 4.86
C LEU A 397 18.31 36.80 5.08
N PRO A 398 18.50 37.63 4.05
CA PRO A 398 18.04 39.02 4.05
C PRO A 398 16.55 39.15 4.38
N ARG A 399 16.18 40.18 5.14
CA ARG A 399 14.81 40.39 5.63
C ARG A 399 13.76 40.51 4.51
N ASN A 400 14.12 41.16 3.41
CA ASN A 400 13.27 41.29 2.21
C ASN A 400 13.00 39.94 1.55
N VAL A 401 14.02 39.08 1.41
CA VAL A 401 13.89 37.72 0.88
C VAL A 401 12.96 36.89 1.77
N LEU A 402 13.10 36.99 3.09
CA LEU A 402 12.23 36.29 4.05
C LEU A 402 10.75 36.71 3.94
N LEU A 403 10.49 38.02 3.78
CA LEU A 403 9.12 38.53 3.63
C LEU A 403 8.46 38.06 2.33
N LEU A 404 9.23 38.00 1.24
CA LEU A 404 8.76 37.51 -0.05
C LEU A 404 8.52 36.00 -0.02
N LEU A 405 9.39 35.22 0.64
CA LEU A 405 9.17 33.79 0.85
C LEU A 405 7.94 33.49 1.69
N LYS A 406 7.67 34.30 2.72
CA LYS A 406 6.43 34.20 3.49
C LYS A 406 5.20 34.48 2.62
N SER A 407 5.25 35.55 1.82
CA SER A 407 4.17 35.91 0.89
C SER A 407 3.94 34.82 -0.17
N LEU A 408 5.02 34.21 -0.67
CA LEU A 408 4.97 33.08 -1.60
C LEU A 408 4.28 31.86 -0.98
N ASN A 409 4.62 31.50 0.26
CA ASN A 409 4.02 30.36 0.95
C ASN A 409 2.54 30.61 1.27
N GLU A 410 2.19 31.77 1.80
CA GLU A 410 0.78 32.12 2.10
C GLU A 410 -0.10 32.10 0.84
N HIS A 411 0.44 32.59 -0.29
CA HIS A 411 -0.24 32.52 -1.58
C HIS A 411 -0.36 31.08 -2.10
N ALA A 412 0.69 30.28 -1.96
CA ALA A 412 0.67 28.87 -2.33
C ALA A 412 -0.39 28.09 -1.53
N GLU A 413 -0.45 28.27 -0.20
CA GLU A 413 -1.46 27.66 0.67
C GLU A 413 -2.88 28.08 0.27
N THR A 414 -3.08 29.37 -0.02
CA THR A 414 -4.37 29.89 -0.50
C THR A 414 -4.80 29.24 -1.83
N LEU A 415 -3.84 28.96 -2.72
CA LEU A 415 -4.09 28.30 -4.01
C LEU A 415 -4.37 26.79 -3.85
N MET A 416 -3.65 26.10 -2.96
CA MET A 416 -3.84 24.67 -2.68
C MET A 416 -5.20 24.38 -2.03
N ASN A 417 -5.74 25.33 -1.25
CA ASN A 417 -7.07 25.21 -0.61
C ASN A 417 -8.25 25.55 -1.55
N SER A 418 -7.99 25.83 -2.83
CA SER A 418 -9.01 26.18 -3.82
C SER A 418 -9.74 24.96 -4.39
N SER A 419 -11.03 25.09 -4.74
CA SER A 419 -11.80 24.04 -5.43
C SER A 419 -11.40 23.86 -6.91
N SER A 420 -10.79 24.86 -7.55
CA SER A 420 -10.26 24.78 -8.91
C SER A 420 -8.98 23.94 -9.00
N LEU A 421 -8.99 22.91 -9.87
CA LEU A 421 -7.83 22.05 -10.17
C LEU A 421 -6.61 22.84 -10.64
N LEU A 422 -6.80 23.83 -11.52
CA LEU A 422 -5.72 24.70 -12.01
C LEU A 422 -5.06 25.48 -10.87
N ARG A 423 -5.87 25.99 -9.91
CA ARG A 423 -5.35 26.73 -8.76
C ARG A 423 -4.59 25.83 -7.80
N ARG A 424 -5.09 24.62 -7.51
CA ARG A 424 -4.36 23.64 -6.68
C ARG A 424 -3.04 23.26 -7.32
N SER A 425 -3.09 22.90 -8.60
CA SER A 425 -1.92 22.61 -9.42
C SER A 425 -0.90 23.74 -9.30
N LYS A 426 -1.29 25.00 -9.49
CA LYS A 426 -0.39 26.16 -9.32
C LYS A 426 0.16 26.27 -7.89
N GLY A 427 -0.69 26.12 -6.87
CA GLY A 427 -0.29 26.14 -5.46
C GLY A 427 0.78 25.10 -5.14
N ASP A 428 0.64 23.87 -5.64
CA ASP A 428 1.61 22.79 -5.43
C ASP A 428 2.99 23.14 -6.01
N LYS A 429 3.05 23.82 -7.17
CA LYS A 429 4.34 24.22 -7.79
C LYS A 429 5.02 25.31 -6.97
N LEU A 430 4.27 26.27 -6.45
CA LEU A 430 4.81 27.37 -5.63
C LEU A 430 5.25 26.88 -4.25
N HIS A 431 4.49 25.98 -3.62
CA HIS A 431 4.87 25.38 -2.35
C HIS A 431 6.11 24.49 -2.52
N GLY A 432 6.21 23.74 -3.63
CA GLY A 432 7.42 23.01 -3.99
C GLY A 432 8.64 23.92 -4.14
N LEU A 433 8.50 25.07 -4.82
CA LEU A 433 9.57 26.08 -4.92
C LEU A 433 10.00 26.60 -3.54
N TYR A 434 9.04 26.96 -2.69
CA TYR A 434 9.30 27.42 -1.31
C TYR A 434 10.11 26.39 -0.51
N CYS A 435 9.71 25.11 -0.57
CA CYS A 435 10.44 24.03 0.10
C CYS A 435 11.86 23.85 -0.43
N CYS A 436 12.08 23.93 -1.76
CA CYS A 436 13.42 23.89 -2.33
C CYS A 436 14.29 25.06 -1.86
N ILE A 437 13.73 26.27 -1.76
CA ILE A 437 14.46 27.45 -1.28
C ILE A 437 14.82 27.31 0.21
N LEU A 438 13.94 26.74 1.05
CA LEU A 438 14.29 26.45 2.45
C LEU A 438 15.45 25.46 2.58
N GLN A 439 15.61 24.54 1.63
CA GLN A 439 16.73 23.59 1.62
C GLN A 439 18.08 24.24 1.29
N ALA A 440 18.08 25.44 0.71
CA ALA A 440 19.29 26.21 0.43
C ALA A 440 19.95 26.79 1.68
N LYS A 441 19.31 26.70 2.87
CA LYS A 441 19.90 27.13 4.17
C LYS A 441 20.48 28.56 4.18
N GLY A 442 19.87 29.45 3.41
CA GLY A 442 20.28 30.85 3.32
C GLY A 442 21.44 31.14 2.36
N ASP A 443 21.90 30.13 1.63
CA ASP A 443 22.84 30.31 0.51
C ASP A 443 22.12 30.96 -0.68
N LEU A 444 22.47 32.21 -0.96
CA LEU A 444 21.84 33.00 -2.01
C LEU A 444 22.15 32.45 -3.41
N GLU A 445 23.31 31.83 -3.64
CA GLU A 445 23.66 31.25 -4.94
C GLU A 445 22.83 30.01 -5.24
N ILE A 446 22.62 29.14 -4.25
CA ILE A 446 21.74 27.97 -4.39
C ILE A 446 20.28 28.39 -4.62
N ILE A 447 19.85 29.50 -4.01
CA ILE A 447 18.52 30.06 -4.26
C ILE A 447 18.39 30.58 -5.69
N THR A 448 19.42 31.29 -6.19
CA THR A 448 19.50 31.73 -7.59
C THR A 448 19.43 30.55 -8.56
N ASP A 449 20.18 29.48 -8.29
CA ASP A 449 20.14 28.25 -9.10
C ASP A 449 18.77 27.59 -9.09
N THR A 450 18.10 27.57 -7.94
CA THR A 450 16.76 27.00 -7.78
C THR A 450 15.73 27.80 -8.59
N LEU A 451 15.79 29.13 -8.55
CA LEU A 451 14.92 30.01 -9.32
C LEU A 451 15.20 29.89 -10.83
N SER A 452 16.48 29.83 -11.23
CA SER A 452 16.91 29.60 -12.61
C SER A 452 16.44 28.25 -13.15
N ALA A 453 16.51 27.19 -12.34
CA ALA A 453 16.04 25.86 -12.70
C ALA A 453 14.51 25.82 -12.88
N LEU A 454 13.76 26.57 -12.06
CA LEU A 454 12.32 26.74 -12.24
C LEU A 454 12.02 27.43 -13.59
N ARG A 455 12.70 28.54 -13.89
CA ARG A 455 12.53 29.28 -15.16
C ARG A 455 12.79 28.42 -16.39
N LYS A 456 13.78 27.53 -16.32
CA LYS A 456 14.12 26.59 -17.41
C LYS A 456 13.09 25.45 -17.54
N ASN A 457 12.27 25.20 -16.52
CA ASN A 457 11.24 24.16 -16.54
C ASN A 457 9.93 24.68 -17.16
N ARG A 458 9.84 24.60 -18.50
CA ARG A 458 8.69 25.08 -19.28
C ARG A 458 7.33 24.59 -18.78
N PRO A 459 7.10 23.29 -18.51
CA PRO A 459 5.79 22.82 -18.03
C PRO A 459 5.38 23.41 -16.67
N LYS A 460 6.33 23.61 -15.76
CA LYS A 460 6.07 24.25 -14.46
C LYS A 460 5.75 25.73 -14.62
N MET A 461 6.51 26.44 -15.46
CA MET A 461 6.30 27.87 -15.72
C MET A 461 4.97 28.13 -16.43
N GLU A 462 4.59 27.33 -17.43
CA GLU A 462 3.28 27.45 -18.11
C GLU A 462 2.12 27.36 -17.10
N THR A 463 2.21 26.43 -16.14
CA THR A 463 1.21 26.31 -15.08
C THR A 463 1.17 27.55 -14.19
N ILE A 464 2.34 28.13 -13.85
CA ILE A 464 2.48 29.33 -13.01
C ILE A 464 1.96 30.58 -13.73
N GLU A 465 2.23 30.70 -15.03
CA GLU A 465 1.88 31.83 -15.89
C GLU A 465 0.40 31.79 -16.34
N THR A 466 -0.29 30.67 -16.17
CA THR A 466 -1.69 30.55 -16.61
C THR A 466 -2.60 31.52 -15.85
N HIS A 467 -3.23 32.46 -16.56
CA HIS A 467 -4.18 33.42 -15.98
C HIS A 467 -5.49 32.76 -15.53
N LYS A 468 -6.03 33.23 -14.39
CA LYS A 468 -7.30 32.71 -13.83
C LYS A 468 -8.50 33.15 -14.68
N ASN A 469 -8.50 34.41 -15.13
CA ASN A 469 -9.55 35.01 -15.94
C ASN A 469 -8.91 35.77 -17.11
N PRO A 470 -8.49 35.06 -18.17
CA PRO A 470 -7.75 35.66 -19.28
C PRO A 470 -8.47 36.85 -19.92
N ILE A 471 -9.81 36.83 -19.96
CA ILE A 471 -10.65 37.91 -20.48
C ILE A 471 -10.57 39.16 -19.59
N TYR A 472 -10.68 39.00 -18.27
CA TYR A 472 -10.57 40.12 -17.33
C TYR A 472 -9.15 40.72 -17.33
N ASP A 473 -8.14 39.84 -17.31
CA ASP A 473 -6.74 40.24 -17.28
C ASP A 473 -6.34 40.96 -18.59
N PHE A 474 -6.90 40.55 -19.74
CA PHE A 474 -6.78 41.26 -21.01
C PHE A 474 -7.35 42.69 -20.94
N PHE A 475 -8.56 42.88 -20.41
CA PHE A 475 -9.15 44.23 -20.24
C PHE A 475 -8.42 45.08 -19.20
N ALA A 476 -7.86 44.46 -18.15
CA ALA A 476 -7.08 45.13 -17.11
C ALA A 476 -5.61 45.38 -17.52
N ARG A 477 -5.20 45.00 -18.74
CA ARG A 477 -3.82 45.06 -19.23
C ARG A 477 -2.81 44.39 -18.28
N LYS A 478 -3.21 43.29 -17.64
CA LYS A 478 -2.31 42.49 -16.80
C LYS A 478 -1.55 41.50 -17.67
N HIS A 479 -0.24 41.68 -17.73
CA HIS A 479 0.66 40.87 -18.55
C HIS A 479 1.30 39.69 -17.80
N THR A 480 1.22 39.68 -16.48
CA THR A 480 1.78 38.65 -15.59
C THR A 480 0.74 38.19 -14.57
N THR A 481 0.96 37.03 -13.96
CA THR A 481 0.14 36.56 -12.83
C THR A 481 0.77 36.95 -11.50
N TYR A 482 -0.04 37.08 -10.44
CA TYR A 482 0.50 37.38 -9.09
C TYR A 482 1.53 36.34 -8.60
N SER A 483 1.42 35.09 -9.05
CA SER A 483 2.42 34.05 -8.76
C SER A 483 3.74 34.30 -9.46
N GLU A 484 3.69 34.81 -10.68
CA GLU A 484 4.87 35.21 -11.46
C GLU A 484 5.51 36.47 -10.87
N ASP A 485 4.70 37.46 -10.48
CA ASP A 485 5.17 38.69 -9.83
C ASP A 485 5.94 38.40 -8.54
N LEU A 486 5.45 37.45 -7.72
CA LEU A 486 6.12 37.03 -6.49
C LEU A 486 7.47 36.34 -6.76
N ILE A 487 7.55 35.52 -7.82
CA ILE A 487 8.81 34.87 -8.21
C ILE A 487 9.80 35.92 -8.72
N GLN A 488 9.36 36.85 -9.57
CA GLN A 488 10.20 37.94 -10.07
C GLN A 488 10.71 38.85 -8.95
N ALA A 489 9.85 39.18 -7.98
CA ALA A 489 10.24 39.97 -6.83
C ALA A 489 11.26 39.23 -5.94
N LEU A 490 11.10 37.91 -5.80
CA LEU A 490 12.02 37.07 -5.05
C LEU A 490 13.38 36.93 -5.74
N GLU A 491 13.40 36.70 -7.05
CA GLU A 491 14.61 36.72 -7.90
C GLU A 491 15.37 38.03 -7.69
N LYS A 492 14.69 39.17 -7.88
CA LYS A 492 15.31 40.49 -7.69
C LYS A 492 15.83 40.70 -6.28
N ALA A 493 15.09 40.29 -5.25
CA ALA A 493 15.50 40.48 -3.86
C ALA A 493 16.73 39.65 -3.48
N VAL A 494 16.91 38.49 -4.12
CA VAL A 494 18.09 37.63 -3.97
C VAL A 494 19.28 38.25 -4.70
N ASP A 495 19.10 38.70 -5.93
CA ASP A 495 20.15 39.38 -6.71
C ASP A 495 20.64 40.66 -6.03
N ASP A 496 19.72 41.52 -5.56
CA ASP A 496 20.04 42.74 -4.80
C ASP A 496 20.84 42.41 -3.52
N ALA A 497 20.56 41.27 -2.89
CA ALA A 497 21.25 40.84 -1.68
C ALA A 497 22.66 40.29 -1.96
N ILE A 498 22.87 39.63 -3.10
CA ILE A 498 24.19 39.19 -3.56
C ILE A 498 25.03 40.43 -3.90
N GLN A 499 24.50 41.35 -4.70
CA GLN A 499 25.21 42.58 -5.10
C GLN A 499 25.60 43.45 -3.89
N ALA A 500 24.72 43.56 -2.89
CA ALA A 500 25.00 44.30 -1.67
C ALA A 500 26.02 43.61 -0.74
N HIS A 501 26.29 42.31 -0.94
CA HIS A 501 27.37 41.60 -0.27
C HIS A 501 28.70 41.89 -0.98
N ASP A 502 28.72 41.77 -2.32
CA ASP A 502 29.91 42.01 -3.15
C ASP A 502 30.43 43.47 -3.02
N SER A 503 29.53 44.45 -3.03
CA SER A 503 29.90 45.87 -2.88
C SER A 503 30.48 46.21 -1.50
N ARG A 504 30.09 45.47 -0.46
CA ARG A 504 30.61 45.64 0.92
C ARG A 504 31.99 45.00 1.11
N ASP A 505 32.30 43.98 0.33
CA ASP A 505 33.63 43.36 0.33
C ASP A 505 34.61 44.20 -0.50
N GLU A 506 34.18 44.81 -1.61
CA GLU A 506 34.98 45.79 -2.38
C GLU A 506 35.29 47.08 -1.59
N GLU A 507 34.33 47.63 -0.83
CA GLU A 507 34.59 48.80 0.04
C GLU A 507 35.61 48.50 1.15
N LYS A 508 35.59 47.28 1.71
CA LYS A 508 36.57 46.83 2.72
C LYS A 508 37.97 46.63 2.13
N GLU A 509 38.07 46.12 0.90
CA GLU A 509 39.36 46.00 0.20
C GLU A 509 39.92 47.37 -0.19
N SER A 510 39.07 48.32 -0.61
CA SER A 510 39.49 49.70 -0.94
C SER A 510 39.96 50.50 0.28
N GLN A 511 39.33 50.34 1.45
CA GLN A 511 39.78 50.95 2.71
C GLN A 511 41.06 50.30 3.26
N GLY A 512 41.32 49.04 2.92
CA GLY A 512 42.57 48.34 3.25
C GLY A 512 43.78 48.80 2.43
N HIS A 513 43.57 49.35 1.23
CA HIS A 513 44.66 49.86 0.36
C HIS A 513 44.95 51.36 0.50
N SER A 514 44.14 52.12 1.25
CA SER A 514 44.44 53.54 1.59
C SER A 514 45.29 53.71 2.86
N LEU A 515 45.77 52.61 3.45
CA LEU A 515 46.59 52.57 4.67
C LEU A 515 47.98 51.94 4.46
N HIS A 516 48.49 51.96 3.23
CA HIS A 516 49.89 51.67 2.94
C HIS A 516 50.62 52.80 2.23
#